data_AF-A0A5J4U8W4-F1
#
_entry.id   AF-A0A5J4U8W4-F1
#
_cell.length_a   1.000
_cell.length_b   1.000
_cell.length_c   1.000
_cell.angle_alpha   90.00
_cell.angle_beta   90.00
_cell.angle_gamma   90.00
#
_symmetry.space_group_name_H-M   'P 1'
#
loop_
_entity.id
_entity.type
_entity.pdbx_description
1 polymer ?
#
loop_
_entity_poly.entity_id
_entity_poly.type
_entity_poly.pdbx_seq_one_letter_code
_entity_poly.pdbx_strand_id
1 'polypeptide(L)'
;MIDDCQFIQCKGTEIIGGAIYLNINNQGQVTISNSSFNQCEAQNGGGIYASIQSGGGILTIDGECRFTQCTTQRYGGGIFAWIEGENSKLIIGDGVIFDTYHVHSITVQAEMEFSFDNCSCKYLGGGLYVFSSSSSISFENVIQFKDCSNTDIGGGICVNCTDEGMIEFIGELNFNNCSASNFGGGGDFCTLNNGHIVTNNITCNNCKAQKYGGGISIYSFDENCMIEFSGIITFVDCIGQFGGGLYIEIHQYGQVIISNRCTFTRCIAEQNGGGIFIDSQQQGILVRISGYLSFELCQSQGYGGGLYAYNNNGSIISLTGYCIFKDCSSEQSGGGIYSNISDGSLNIEDATFDRCICTQPGNGGGIALIQGISSIVSITNSSFINCRTISNSSNQRYGWGGAIFIQTSIAAENLNETNFLMRDLIFTGCSAVNSIGNNIHIQSSNTYNIGIAIALNSLLTVKDTPNLYTSPEYSNYYMGIDQSKVIDGNEPYSD
;
A
#
# COMPACT_ATOMS: atom_id res chain seq x y z
N MET A 1 10.04 16.24 35.28
CA MET A 1 9.60 17.23 34.30
C MET A 1 10.84 17.90 33.73
N ILE A 2 10.99 17.85 32.41
CA ILE A 2 11.98 18.61 31.64
C ILE A 2 11.14 19.57 30.80
N ASP A 3 11.35 20.87 30.95
CA ASP A 3 10.51 21.89 30.33
C ASP A 3 11.39 23.06 29.88
N ASP A 4 11.10 23.65 28.72
CA ASP A 4 11.83 24.76 28.12
C ASP A 4 13.37 24.55 28.04
N CYS A 5 13.80 23.31 27.75
CA CYS A 5 15.21 22.95 27.71
C CYS A 5 15.76 22.93 26.28
N GLN A 6 17.05 23.28 26.13
CA GLN A 6 17.78 23.17 24.86
C GLN A 6 18.95 22.20 25.00
N PHE A 7 18.91 21.12 24.23
CA PHE A 7 19.99 20.13 24.13
C PHE A 7 20.67 20.30 22.78
N ILE A 8 21.91 20.78 22.79
CA ILE A 8 22.66 21.13 21.58
C ILE A 8 23.96 20.34 21.55
N GLN A 9 24.20 19.63 20.44
CA GLN A 9 25.45 18.90 20.19
C GLN A 9 25.81 17.89 21.29
N CYS A 10 24.80 17.26 21.89
CA CYS A 10 25.02 16.15 22.82
C CYS A 10 25.38 14.90 21.99
N LYS A 11 26.68 14.60 21.86
CA LYS A 11 27.21 13.62 20.90
C LYS A 11 28.06 12.54 21.56
N GLY A 12 27.84 11.30 21.15
CA GLY A 12 28.76 10.19 21.40
C GLY A 12 28.44 8.97 20.54
N THR A 13 29.45 8.35 19.94
CA THR A 13 29.25 7.20 19.04
C THR A 13 29.02 5.88 19.77
N GLU A 14 29.27 5.83 21.08
CA GLU A 14 29.12 4.65 21.94
C GLU A 14 28.16 4.91 23.13
N ILE A 15 27.38 6.00 23.08
CA ILE A 15 26.39 6.34 24.11
C ILE A 15 24.98 6.01 23.64
N ILE A 16 24.07 5.90 24.59
CA ILE A 16 22.65 5.64 24.36
C ILE A 16 21.88 6.85 24.88
N GLY A 17 21.03 7.47 24.05
CA GLY A 17 20.34 8.71 24.38
C GLY A 17 21.31 9.89 24.36
N GLY A 18 21.48 10.55 23.20
CA GLY A 18 22.54 11.56 23.04
C GLY A 18 22.38 12.71 24.02
N ALA A 19 21.14 13.15 24.26
CA ALA A 19 20.81 14.11 25.29
C ALA A 19 20.22 13.46 26.55
N ILE A 20 19.27 12.54 26.39
CA ILE A 20 18.53 11.95 27.51
C ILE A 20 18.44 10.42 27.36
N TYR A 21 18.83 9.73 28.43
CA TYR A 21 18.57 8.30 28.63
C TYR A 21 17.50 8.11 29.70
N LEU A 22 16.39 7.46 29.36
CA LEU A 22 15.29 7.15 30.27
C LEU A 22 15.08 5.64 30.41
N ASN A 23 14.97 5.21 31.67
CA ASN A 23 14.47 3.90 32.04
C ASN A 23 13.29 4.08 33.00
N ILE A 24 12.07 3.87 32.52
CA ILE A 24 10.82 4.17 33.21
C ILE A 24 10.14 2.85 33.59
N ASN A 25 10.02 2.60 34.90
CA ASN A 25 9.48 1.37 35.47
C ASN A 25 8.54 1.69 36.62
N ASN A 26 7.72 0.72 37.05
CA ASN A 26 6.92 0.79 38.29
C ASN A 26 6.07 2.07 38.41
N GLN A 27 5.21 2.36 37.44
CA GLN A 27 4.35 3.54 37.38
C GLN A 27 5.10 4.88 37.34
N GLY A 28 6.41 4.87 37.04
CA GLY A 28 7.19 6.08 36.85
C GLY A 28 6.62 6.93 35.72
N GLN A 29 6.61 8.26 35.91
CA GLN A 29 6.09 9.19 34.91
C GLN A 29 7.14 10.26 34.61
N VAL A 30 7.41 10.47 33.32
CA VAL A 30 8.33 11.51 32.85
C VAL A 30 7.60 12.35 31.81
N THR A 31 7.57 13.66 32.02
CA THR A 31 7.08 14.64 31.05
C THR A 31 8.25 15.47 30.54
N ILE A 32 8.35 15.58 29.21
CA ILE A 32 9.25 16.46 28.48
C ILE A 32 8.40 17.42 27.65
N SER A 33 8.50 18.72 27.90
CA SER A 33 7.71 19.75 27.21
C SER A 33 8.57 20.87 26.64
N ASN A 34 8.11 21.49 25.55
CA ASN A 34 8.68 22.72 24.97
C ASN A 34 10.21 22.72 24.79
N SER A 35 10.79 21.54 24.51
CA SER A 35 12.24 21.34 24.54
C SER A 35 12.80 21.03 23.16
N SER A 36 13.98 21.56 22.85
CA SER A 36 14.62 21.35 21.54
C SER A 36 15.85 20.44 21.64
N PHE A 37 15.98 19.51 20.69
CA PHE A 37 17.11 18.61 20.53
C PHE A 37 17.76 18.88 19.17
N ASN A 38 18.97 19.43 19.17
CA ASN A 38 19.64 19.89 17.95
C ASN A 38 21.03 19.28 17.82
N GLN A 39 21.27 18.60 16.69
CA GLN A 39 22.56 17.95 16.39
C GLN A 39 23.01 16.96 17.46
N CYS A 40 22.07 16.30 18.13
CA CYS A 40 22.38 15.25 19.10
C CYS A 40 22.71 13.93 18.37
N GLU A 41 23.71 13.20 18.84
CA GLU A 41 24.22 11.99 18.21
C GLU A 41 24.43 10.87 19.23
N ALA A 42 23.92 9.68 18.93
CA ALA A 42 24.05 8.51 19.79
C ALA A 42 24.14 7.20 18.98
N GLN A 43 24.39 6.08 19.65
CA GLN A 43 24.19 4.76 19.05
C GLN A 43 22.70 4.49 18.81
N ASN A 44 21.85 4.75 19.81
CA ASN A 44 20.38 4.67 19.76
C ASN A 44 19.77 5.92 20.38
N GLY A 45 18.72 6.47 19.76
CA GLY A 45 18.01 7.65 20.24
C GLY A 45 18.91 8.90 20.26
N GLY A 46 19.09 9.55 19.10
CA GLY A 46 20.06 10.64 18.96
C GLY A 46 19.80 11.79 19.93
N GLY A 47 18.53 12.17 20.12
CA GLY A 47 18.10 13.02 21.23
C GLY A 47 17.76 12.19 22.48
N ILE A 48 16.75 11.31 22.36
CA ILE A 48 16.19 10.58 23.49
C ILE A 48 16.23 9.07 23.23
N TYR A 49 16.73 8.34 24.22
CA TYR A 49 16.48 6.91 24.36
C TYR A 49 15.50 6.68 25.51
N ALA A 50 14.40 5.97 25.24
CA ALA A 50 13.40 5.62 26.24
C ALA A 50 13.16 4.10 26.27
N SER A 51 13.37 3.51 27.45
CA SER A 51 12.92 2.16 27.78
C SER A 51 11.81 2.26 28.81
N ILE A 52 10.60 1.85 28.45
CA ILE A 52 9.41 1.87 29.29
C ILE A 52 9.00 0.42 29.54
N GLN A 53 9.21 -0.09 30.76
CA GLN A 53 9.00 -1.51 31.07
C GLN A 53 7.91 -1.71 32.13
N SER A 54 7.63 -2.99 32.41
CA SER A 54 6.48 -3.45 33.18
C SER A 54 6.18 -2.68 34.47
N GLY A 55 4.88 -2.52 34.72
CA GLY A 55 4.35 -1.81 35.89
C GLY A 55 3.74 -0.45 35.56
N GLY A 56 3.42 -0.13 34.30
CA GLY A 56 2.64 1.06 33.94
C GLY A 56 3.43 2.37 33.83
N GLY A 57 4.67 2.32 33.36
CA GLY A 57 5.48 3.53 33.15
C GLY A 57 4.92 4.42 32.05
N ILE A 58 5.03 5.75 32.20
CA ILE A 58 4.51 6.71 31.22
C ILE A 58 5.61 7.71 30.84
N LEU A 59 5.91 7.81 29.54
CA LEU A 59 6.65 8.93 28.97
C LEU A 59 5.68 9.81 28.17
N THR A 60 5.63 11.09 28.53
CA THR A 60 4.87 12.11 27.79
C THR A 60 5.85 13.11 27.18
N ILE A 61 5.82 13.25 25.86
CA ILE A 61 6.57 14.28 25.11
C ILE A 61 5.55 15.21 24.48
N ASP A 62 5.57 16.47 24.92
CA ASP A 62 4.46 17.42 24.79
C ASP A 62 4.97 18.83 24.43
N GLY A 63 4.08 19.73 24.09
CA GLY A 63 4.40 21.09 23.68
C GLY A 63 5.18 21.16 22.37
N GLU A 64 5.87 22.28 22.17
CA GLU A 64 6.63 22.55 20.95
C GLU A 64 7.99 21.81 20.89
N CYS A 65 8.01 20.53 21.29
CA CYS A 65 9.22 19.72 21.21
C CYS A 65 9.67 19.51 19.77
N ARG A 66 10.98 19.72 19.50
CA ARG A 66 11.55 19.61 18.15
C ARG A 66 12.87 18.85 18.14
N PHE A 67 13.03 17.97 17.14
CA PHE A 67 14.25 17.22 16.88
C PHE A 67 14.81 17.64 15.54
N THR A 68 16.01 18.20 15.53
CA THR A 68 16.63 18.74 14.32
C THR A 68 18.04 18.19 14.16
N GLN A 69 18.33 17.60 12.99
CA GLN A 69 19.65 17.06 12.66
C GLN A 69 20.16 16.03 13.70
N CYS A 70 19.25 15.32 14.36
CA CYS A 70 19.62 14.26 15.29
C CYS A 70 19.97 13.00 14.49
N THR A 71 21.07 12.35 14.86
CA THR A 71 21.61 11.23 14.09
C THR A 71 21.93 10.04 14.97
N THR A 72 21.72 8.83 14.43
CA THR A 72 22.12 7.60 15.11
C THR A 72 22.77 6.58 14.21
N GLN A 73 23.54 5.68 14.82
CA GLN A 73 24.14 4.55 14.13
C GLN A 73 23.24 3.33 14.04
N ARG A 74 22.26 3.17 14.94
CA ARG A 74 21.43 1.97 15.01
C ARG A 74 19.94 2.26 14.87
N TYR A 75 19.33 2.93 15.84
CA TYR A 75 17.88 3.07 15.89
C TYR A 75 17.43 4.47 16.32
N GLY A 76 16.46 5.04 15.62
CA GLY A 76 15.76 6.27 15.97
C GLY A 76 16.65 7.51 15.95
N GLY A 77 16.71 8.23 14.82
CA GLY A 77 17.57 9.41 14.67
C GLY A 77 17.33 10.48 15.74
N GLY A 78 16.06 10.82 16.01
CA GLY A 78 15.67 11.69 17.13
C GLY A 78 15.35 10.89 18.40
N ILE A 79 14.39 9.97 18.29
CA ILE A 79 13.90 9.19 19.44
C ILE A 79 13.95 7.70 19.13
N PHE A 80 14.48 6.94 20.09
CA PHE A 80 14.28 5.50 20.20
C PHE A 80 13.36 5.20 21.39
N ALA A 81 12.27 4.48 21.16
CA ALA A 81 11.37 4.04 22.20
C ALA A 81 11.14 2.52 22.18
N TRP A 82 11.44 1.87 23.31
CA TRP A 82 11.13 0.47 23.59
C TRP A 82 10.08 0.40 24.69
N ILE A 83 8.91 -0.14 24.38
CA ILE A 83 7.76 -0.19 25.30
C ILE A 83 7.34 -1.66 25.50
N GLU A 84 7.33 -2.09 26.76
CA GLU A 84 7.00 -3.45 27.14
C GLU A 84 6.16 -3.50 28.44
N GLY A 85 5.16 -4.38 28.45
CA GLY A 85 4.33 -4.70 29.60
C GLY A 85 3.08 -3.83 29.77
N GLU A 86 2.09 -4.40 30.45
CA GLU A 86 0.76 -3.80 30.62
C GLU A 86 0.81 -2.36 31.18
N ASN A 87 -0.05 -1.52 30.64
CA ASN A 87 -0.22 -0.10 31.01
C ASN A 87 0.98 0.81 30.75
N SER A 88 2.07 0.32 30.16
CA SER A 88 3.19 1.15 29.72
C SER A 88 2.77 2.03 28.54
N LYS A 89 3.04 3.34 28.60
CA LYS A 89 2.60 4.31 27.59
C LYS A 89 3.73 5.23 27.14
N LEU A 90 3.84 5.41 25.84
CA LEU A 90 4.49 6.57 25.23
C LEU A 90 3.39 7.46 24.67
N ILE A 91 3.31 8.69 25.15
CA ILE A 91 2.38 9.70 24.67
C ILE A 91 3.23 10.77 23.99
N ILE A 92 3.01 10.99 22.70
CA ILE A 92 3.58 12.11 21.96
C ILE A 92 2.43 13.01 21.54
N GLY A 93 2.29 14.18 22.17
CA GLY A 93 1.26 15.16 21.84
C GLY A 93 1.08 16.28 22.86
N ASP A 94 0.13 17.21 22.62
CA ASP A 94 -0.20 18.40 23.45
C ASP A 94 -1.20 18.11 24.58
N GLY A 95 -1.22 16.86 25.05
CA GLY A 95 -1.97 16.41 26.23
C GLY A 95 -3.51 16.44 26.11
N VAL A 96 -4.14 15.48 25.40
CA VAL A 96 -5.54 15.09 25.66
C VAL A 96 -5.75 13.58 25.52
N ILE A 97 -5.58 12.86 26.64
CA ILE A 97 -6.05 11.47 26.78
C ILE A 97 -7.58 11.49 26.90
N PHE A 98 -8.29 10.97 25.89
CA PHE A 98 -9.70 10.62 26.05
C PHE A 98 -9.81 9.23 26.69
N ASP A 99 -9.95 9.19 28.01
CA ASP A 99 -10.49 8.02 28.67
C ASP A 99 -12.00 7.94 28.34
N THR A 100 -12.44 6.79 27.85
CA THR A 100 -13.73 6.60 27.20
C THR A 100 -14.87 6.61 28.22
N TYR A 101 -15.71 7.64 28.21
CA TYR A 101 -17.18 7.55 28.29
C TYR A 101 -17.79 8.92 27.94
N HIS A 102 -18.52 8.95 26.81
CA HIS A 102 -19.43 10.01 26.35
C HIS A 102 -18.87 11.32 25.72
N VAL A 103 -18.84 11.28 24.38
CA VAL A 103 -19.35 12.27 23.39
C VAL A 103 -18.73 13.67 23.27
N HIS A 104 -18.56 14.02 21.98
CA HIS A 104 -18.54 15.32 21.29
C HIS A 104 -17.17 15.89 20.89
N SER A 105 -16.89 15.64 19.60
CA SER A 105 -16.05 16.41 18.70
C SER A 105 -16.02 17.91 19.01
N ILE A 106 -14.83 18.41 19.31
CA ILE A 106 -14.45 19.81 19.15
C ILE A 106 -13.17 19.82 18.31
N THR A 107 -13.30 20.26 17.07
CA THR A 107 -12.18 20.61 16.20
C THR A 107 -11.66 21.97 16.65
N VAL A 108 -10.50 22.01 17.31
CA VAL A 108 -9.71 23.24 17.47
C VAL A 108 -8.52 23.15 16.53
N GLN A 109 -8.51 24.00 15.50
CA GLN A 109 -7.29 24.32 14.76
C GLN A 109 -6.36 25.13 15.68
N ALA A 110 -5.22 24.56 16.06
CA ALA A 110 -4.05 25.27 16.52
C ALA A 110 -2.80 24.49 16.07
N GLU A 111 -1.94 25.15 15.31
CA GLU A 111 -0.69 24.64 14.71
C GLU A 111 0.40 24.38 15.78
N MET A 112 0.17 23.40 16.66
CA MET A 112 1.22 22.86 17.53
C MET A 112 1.67 21.52 16.93
N GLU A 113 2.89 21.51 16.37
CA GLU A 113 3.38 20.40 15.54
C GLU A 113 4.63 19.80 16.16
N PHE A 114 4.57 18.51 16.45
CA PHE A 114 5.74 17.73 16.85
C PHE A 114 6.52 17.32 15.60
N SER A 115 7.77 17.77 15.48
CA SER A 115 8.52 17.67 14.22
C SER A 115 9.90 17.03 14.37
N PHE A 116 10.22 16.12 13.44
CA PHE A 116 11.57 15.67 13.13
C PHE A 116 12.02 16.31 11.81
N ASP A 117 13.09 17.10 11.83
CA ASP A 117 13.65 17.77 10.66
C ASP A 117 15.09 17.32 10.43
N ASN A 118 15.33 16.73 9.26
CA ASN A 118 16.64 16.26 8.80
C ASN A 118 17.30 15.29 9.78
N CYS A 119 16.49 14.45 10.44
CA CYS A 119 16.97 13.37 11.30
C CYS A 119 17.37 12.17 10.44
N SER A 120 18.39 11.43 10.88
CA SER A 120 18.81 10.22 10.15
C SER A 120 19.26 9.07 11.02
N CYS A 121 19.07 7.87 10.51
CA CYS A 121 19.46 6.62 11.15
C CYS A 121 20.01 5.63 10.11
N LYS A 122 20.83 4.66 10.54
CA LYS A 122 21.35 3.64 9.61
C LYS A 122 20.46 2.41 9.44
N TYR A 123 19.66 2.03 10.44
CA TYR A 123 18.89 0.79 10.37
C TYR A 123 17.39 1.02 10.47
N LEU A 124 16.85 1.56 11.58
CA LEU A 124 15.40 1.68 11.77
C LEU A 124 14.98 3.09 12.19
N GLY A 125 14.09 3.70 11.42
CA GLY A 125 13.44 4.99 11.75
C GLY A 125 14.38 6.18 11.69
N GLY A 126 14.38 6.91 10.57
CA GLY A 126 15.25 8.09 10.40
C GLY A 126 14.98 9.21 11.42
N GLY A 127 13.72 9.44 11.78
CA GLY A 127 13.32 10.33 12.88
C GLY A 127 12.96 9.56 14.15
N LEU A 128 12.03 8.62 14.04
CA LEU A 128 11.44 7.91 15.18
C LEU A 128 11.45 6.40 14.94
N TYR A 129 11.85 5.66 15.97
CA TYR A 129 11.64 4.21 16.03
C TYR A 129 10.80 3.84 17.25
N VAL A 130 9.73 3.08 17.02
CA VAL A 130 8.80 2.59 18.05
C VAL A 130 8.74 1.08 18.01
N PHE A 131 9.03 0.44 19.14
CA PHE A 131 8.79 -0.98 19.36
C PHE A 131 7.82 -1.16 20.53
N SER A 132 6.71 -1.86 20.30
CA SER A 132 5.72 -2.21 21.31
C SER A 132 5.49 -3.72 21.34
N SER A 133 5.54 -4.31 22.53
CA SER A 133 5.17 -5.71 22.79
C SER A 133 4.21 -5.78 23.98
N SER A 134 3.10 -6.50 23.83
CA SER A 134 2.05 -6.68 24.86
C SER A 134 1.59 -5.38 25.54
N SER A 135 1.58 -4.28 24.79
CA SER A 135 1.29 -2.94 25.28
C SER A 135 0.41 -2.16 24.30
N SER A 136 -0.45 -1.28 24.82
CA SER A 136 -1.28 -0.37 24.02
C SER A 136 -0.71 1.04 24.06
N ILE A 137 -0.37 1.59 22.89
CA ILE A 137 0.25 2.91 22.70
C ILE A 137 -0.65 3.74 21.78
N SER A 138 -0.84 5.02 22.11
CA SER A 138 -1.55 5.98 21.26
C SER A 138 -0.70 7.22 20.98
N PHE A 139 -0.75 7.69 19.72
CA PHE A 139 -0.17 8.94 19.27
C PHE A 139 -1.32 9.88 18.90
N GLU A 140 -1.54 10.91 19.73
CA GLU A 140 -2.74 11.76 19.65
C GLU A 140 -2.59 12.94 18.66
N ASN A 141 -1.35 13.34 18.40
CA ASN A 141 -1.04 14.57 17.67
C ASN A 141 -0.58 14.36 16.24
N VAL A 142 -0.58 15.47 15.50
CA VAL A 142 0.10 15.56 14.21
C VAL A 142 1.61 15.41 14.41
N ILE A 143 2.21 14.41 13.76
CA ILE A 143 3.65 14.17 13.74
C ILE A 143 4.18 14.46 12.35
N GLN A 144 5.16 15.36 12.28
CA GLN A 144 5.82 15.72 11.03
C GLN A 144 7.22 15.13 10.94
N PHE A 145 7.51 14.51 9.81
CA PHE A 145 8.83 14.08 9.40
C PHE A 145 9.20 14.82 8.12
N LYS A 146 10.26 15.62 8.18
CA LYS A 146 10.75 16.41 7.06
C LYS A 146 12.21 16.09 6.82
N ASP A 147 12.58 15.85 5.56
CA ASP A 147 13.96 15.61 5.14
C ASP A 147 14.64 14.45 5.91
N CYS A 148 13.85 13.59 6.56
CA CYS A 148 14.38 12.49 7.37
C CYS A 148 14.84 11.34 6.46
N SER A 149 15.91 10.64 6.85
CA SER A 149 16.44 9.57 6.03
C SER A 149 16.90 8.35 6.80
N ASN A 150 16.80 7.18 6.17
CA ASN A 150 17.33 5.94 6.69
C ASN A 150 18.13 5.18 5.62
N THR A 151 19.24 4.54 6.00
CA THR A 151 20.00 3.70 5.05
C THR A 151 19.44 2.28 4.87
N ASP A 152 18.31 1.96 5.49
CA ASP A 152 17.62 0.67 5.45
C ASP A 152 16.09 0.83 5.51
N ILE A 153 15.49 1.01 6.70
CA ILE A 153 14.03 0.95 6.91
C ILE A 153 13.46 2.24 7.54
N GLY A 154 12.38 2.76 6.96
CA GLY A 154 11.57 3.83 7.53
C GLY A 154 12.29 5.17 7.55
N GLY A 155 12.20 5.94 6.47
CA GLY A 155 12.93 7.21 6.34
C GLY A 155 12.54 8.26 7.39
N GLY A 156 11.26 8.35 7.74
CA GLY A 156 10.76 9.14 8.87
C GLY A 156 10.55 8.29 10.12
N ILE A 157 9.71 7.25 10.01
CA ILE A 157 9.31 6.40 11.13
C ILE A 157 9.46 4.91 10.82
N CYS A 158 9.80 4.11 11.84
CA CYS A 158 9.65 2.66 11.79
C CYS A 158 8.91 2.19 13.05
N VAL A 159 7.85 1.40 12.86
CA VAL A 159 6.92 0.98 13.90
C VAL A 159 6.77 -0.54 13.90
N ASN A 160 7.10 -1.17 15.01
CA ASN A 160 6.96 -2.60 15.23
C ASN A 160 5.99 -2.86 16.39
N CYS A 161 4.95 -3.67 16.16
CA CYS A 161 3.97 -4.05 17.17
C CYS A 161 3.83 -5.57 17.24
N THR A 162 4.07 -6.15 18.42
CA THR A 162 4.06 -7.61 18.62
C THR A 162 3.28 -8.05 19.86
N ASP A 163 3.00 -9.34 19.94
CA ASP A 163 2.54 -10.05 21.15
C ASP A 163 1.28 -9.43 21.77
N GLU A 164 0.21 -9.33 20.97
CA GLU A 164 -1.07 -8.70 21.35
C GLU A 164 -0.98 -7.18 21.65
N GLY A 165 0.14 -6.56 21.29
CA GLY A 165 0.30 -5.10 21.36
C GLY A 165 -0.65 -4.37 20.40
N MET A 166 -0.98 -3.13 20.74
CA MET A 166 -1.77 -2.23 19.92
C MET A 166 -1.08 -0.88 19.81
N ILE A 167 -0.88 -0.37 18.60
CA ILE A 167 -0.40 1.00 18.36
C ILE A 167 -1.45 1.75 17.56
N GLU A 168 -1.93 2.86 18.09
CA GLU A 168 -2.93 3.72 17.45
C GLU A 168 -2.34 5.11 17.15
N PHE A 169 -2.33 5.51 15.88
CA PHE A 169 -2.06 6.89 15.49
C PHE A 169 -3.40 7.59 15.30
N ILE A 170 -3.88 8.22 16.37
CA ILE A 170 -5.12 9.03 16.40
C ILE A 170 -4.87 10.34 15.64
N GLY A 171 -3.71 10.95 15.85
CA GLY A 171 -3.25 12.12 15.10
C GLY A 171 -2.76 11.78 13.69
N GLU A 172 -2.38 12.82 12.94
CA GLU A 172 -1.96 12.67 11.55
C GLU A 172 -0.46 12.40 11.42
N LEU A 173 -0.06 11.57 10.45
CA LEU A 173 1.35 11.36 10.10
C LEU A 173 1.68 12.07 8.78
N ASN A 174 2.61 13.02 8.83
CA ASN A 174 3.00 13.81 7.66
C ASN A 174 4.48 13.57 7.33
N PHE A 175 4.74 13.01 6.15
CA PHE A 175 6.07 12.74 5.63
C PHE A 175 6.35 13.63 4.42
N ASN A 176 7.40 14.43 4.50
CA ASN A 176 7.82 15.33 3.43
C ASN A 176 9.29 15.11 3.09
N ASN A 177 9.56 14.71 1.85
CA ASN A 177 10.90 14.48 1.33
C ASN A 177 11.72 13.48 2.17
N CYS A 178 11.04 12.49 2.76
CA CYS A 178 11.69 11.42 3.51
C CYS A 178 12.23 10.34 2.58
N SER A 179 13.33 9.68 2.95
CA SER A 179 13.91 8.63 2.12
C SER A 179 14.47 7.42 2.89
N ALA A 180 14.39 6.25 2.26
CA ALA A 180 14.97 5.00 2.77
C ALA A 180 15.72 4.25 1.66
N SER A 181 16.77 3.49 2.00
CA SER A 181 17.41 2.62 1.00
C SER A 181 16.55 1.42 0.65
N ASN A 182 15.90 0.78 1.60
CA ASN A 182 15.16 -0.46 1.34
C ASN A 182 13.66 -0.27 1.49
N PHE A 183 13.14 0.05 2.67
CA PHE A 183 11.71 -0.03 2.95
C PHE A 183 11.15 1.30 3.46
N GLY A 184 10.05 1.77 2.87
CA GLY A 184 9.24 2.86 3.43
C GLY A 184 9.96 4.20 3.46
N GLY A 185 9.92 4.96 2.36
CA GLY A 185 10.61 6.25 2.28
C GLY A 185 10.12 7.25 3.33
N GLY A 186 8.81 7.29 3.60
CA GLY A 186 8.21 7.99 4.73
C GLY A 186 8.17 7.13 5.99
N GLY A 187 7.57 5.93 5.91
CA GLY A 187 7.40 5.09 7.10
C GLY A 187 7.34 3.59 6.80
N ASP A 188 7.67 2.80 7.82
CA ASP A 188 7.53 1.35 7.82
C ASP A 188 6.69 0.89 9.01
N PHE A 189 5.68 0.06 8.76
CA PHE A 189 4.75 -0.45 9.77
C PHE A 189 4.70 -1.97 9.73
N CYS A 190 4.98 -2.59 10.87
CA CYS A 190 5.09 -4.04 10.98
C CYS A 190 4.33 -4.59 12.19
N THR A 191 3.54 -5.64 11.96
CA THR A 191 2.84 -6.41 13.00
C THR A 191 3.23 -7.89 12.95
N LEU A 192 3.50 -8.48 14.12
CA LEU A 192 3.74 -9.93 14.31
C LEU A 192 3.00 -10.43 15.57
N ASN A 193 2.80 -11.74 15.71
CA ASN A 193 2.25 -12.36 16.93
C ASN A 193 0.98 -11.66 17.50
N ASN A 194 -0.09 -11.54 16.72
CA ASN A 194 -1.33 -10.81 17.07
C ASN A 194 -1.14 -9.30 17.35
N GLY A 195 -0.15 -8.63 16.75
CA GLY A 195 0.02 -7.19 16.85
C GLY A 195 -0.99 -6.41 16.00
N HIS A 196 -1.42 -5.25 16.48
CA HIS A 196 -2.37 -4.37 15.78
C HIS A 196 -1.82 -2.95 15.62
N ILE A 197 -1.84 -2.42 14.41
CA ILE A 197 -1.56 -1.00 14.14
C ILE A 197 -2.76 -0.36 13.47
N VAL A 198 -3.25 0.74 14.03
CA VAL A 198 -4.32 1.56 13.46
C VAL A 198 -3.79 2.96 13.21
N THR A 199 -4.05 3.51 12.03
CA THR A 199 -3.62 4.86 11.67
C THR A 199 -4.81 5.68 11.17
N ASN A 200 -4.81 6.96 11.52
CA ASN A 200 -5.77 7.93 11.02
C ASN A 200 -5.30 8.53 9.68
N ASN A 201 -5.07 9.84 9.60
CA ASN A 201 -4.65 10.48 8.35
C ASN A 201 -3.15 10.29 8.14
N ILE A 202 -2.78 10.00 6.89
CA ILE A 202 -1.37 9.93 6.49
C ILE A 202 -1.17 10.69 5.19
N THR A 203 -0.15 11.55 5.15
CA THR A 203 0.28 12.23 3.94
C THR A 203 1.76 11.95 3.67
N CYS A 204 2.07 11.36 2.52
CA CYS A 204 3.43 11.21 2.01
C CYS A 204 3.63 12.08 0.77
N ASN A 205 4.57 13.04 0.84
CA ASN A 205 4.92 13.91 -0.27
C ASN A 205 6.40 13.76 -0.62
N ASN A 206 6.70 13.45 -1.89
CA ASN A 206 8.07 13.32 -2.40
C ASN A 206 8.90 12.28 -1.61
N CYS A 207 8.27 11.21 -1.12
CA CYS A 207 8.98 10.18 -0.37
C CYS A 207 9.62 9.16 -1.32
N LYS A 208 10.80 8.64 -0.96
CA LYS A 208 11.53 7.69 -1.81
C LYS A 208 12.07 6.49 -1.05
N ALA A 209 11.83 5.29 -1.56
CA ALA A 209 12.53 4.07 -1.16
C ALA A 209 13.24 3.46 -2.38
N GLN A 210 14.46 2.93 -2.25
CA GLN A 210 15.11 2.29 -3.42
C GLN A 210 14.56 0.89 -3.72
N LYS A 211 13.77 0.30 -2.82
CA LYS A 211 13.12 -0.99 -3.04
C LYS A 211 11.61 -0.95 -2.80
N TYR A 212 11.14 -0.95 -1.57
CA TYR A 212 9.75 -1.27 -1.25
C TYR A 212 9.05 -0.06 -0.64
N GLY A 213 7.95 0.38 -1.25
CA GLY A 213 7.07 1.40 -0.68
C GLY A 213 7.70 2.79 -0.64
N GLY A 214 7.62 3.52 -1.74
CA GLY A 214 8.23 4.85 -1.82
C GLY A 214 7.75 5.81 -0.75
N GLY A 215 6.45 5.76 -0.43
CA GLY A 215 5.88 6.39 0.77
C GLY A 215 5.96 5.46 1.97
N ILE A 216 5.23 4.35 1.93
CA ILE A 216 5.08 3.45 3.08
C ILE A 216 5.29 2.00 2.69
N SER A 217 5.94 1.23 3.56
CA SER A 217 5.93 -0.23 3.55
C SER A 217 5.12 -0.78 4.73
N ILE A 218 4.35 -1.84 4.45
CA ILE A 218 3.49 -2.54 5.41
C ILE A 218 3.86 -4.01 5.42
N TYR A 219 4.01 -4.54 6.63
CA TYR A 219 4.29 -5.94 6.91
C TYR A 219 3.33 -6.48 7.97
N SER A 220 2.54 -7.50 7.62
CA SER A 220 1.66 -8.17 8.59
C SER A 220 1.87 -9.68 8.56
N PHE A 221 2.37 -10.25 9.66
CA PHE A 221 2.69 -11.66 9.81
C PHE A 221 1.84 -12.31 10.91
N ASP A 222 1.44 -13.56 10.71
CA ASP A 222 0.76 -14.42 11.70
C ASP A 222 -0.74 -14.12 11.92
N GLU A 223 -1.39 -15.08 12.58
CA GLU A 223 -2.82 -15.00 12.90
C GLU A 223 -3.15 -13.73 13.68
N ASN A 224 -4.31 -13.14 13.37
CA ASN A 224 -4.88 -11.94 13.99
C ASN A 224 -4.08 -10.64 13.85
N CYS A 225 -2.90 -10.64 13.24
CA CYS A 225 -2.19 -9.40 12.95
C CYS A 225 -2.96 -8.53 11.96
N MET A 226 -3.02 -7.23 12.28
CA MET A 226 -3.84 -6.29 11.53
C MET A 226 -3.15 -4.93 11.42
N ILE A 227 -3.12 -4.39 10.21
CA ILE A 227 -2.79 -2.99 9.95
C ILE A 227 -3.99 -2.32 9.28
N GLU A 228 -4.56 -1.31 9.95
CA GLU A 228 -5.70 -0.54 9.47
C GLU A 228 -5.33 0.92 9.19
N PHE A 229 -5.63 1.36 7.97
CA PHE A 229 -5.58 2.76 7.56
C PHE A 229 -7.02 3.28 7.46
N SER A 230 -7.48 3.94 8.53
CA SER A 230 -8.89 4.33 8.71
C SER A 230 -9.19 5.79 8.34
N GLY A 231 -8.17 6.65 8.27
CA GLY A 231 -8.31 8.05 7.91
C GLY A 231 -8.19 8.33 6.40
N ILE A 232 -7.84 9.58 6.07
CA ILE A 232 -7.53 10.02 4.72
C ILE A 232 -6.04 9.78 4.46
N ILE A 233 -5.75 8.90 3.51
CA ILE A 233 -4.40 8.50 3.13
C ILE A 233 -4.05 9.09 1.77
N THR A 234 -2.91 9.78 1.68
CA THR A 234 -2.51 10.53 0.50
C THR A 234 -1.04 10.29 0.19
N PHE A 235 -0.75 9.85 -1.03
CA PHE A 235 0.61 9.69 -1.56
C PHE A 235 0.78 10.57 -2.81
N VAL A 236 1.77 11.44 -2.80
CA VAL A 236 2.05 12.38 -3.90
C VAL A 236 3.53 12.34 -4.25
N ASP A 237 3.83 12.10 -5.52
CA ASP A 237 5.20 12.10 -6.06
C ASP A 237 6.14 11.11 -5.34
N CYS A 238 5.59 10.01 -4.83
CA CYS A 238 6.37 8.97 -4.16
C CYS A 238 7.01 7.99 -5.15
N ILE A 239 8.24 7.55 -4.87
CA ILE A 239 9.03 6.71 -5.78
C ILE A 239 9.55 5.46 -5.05
N GLY A 240 9.27 4.28 -5.60
CA GLY A 240 9.72 2.98 -5.10
C GLY A 240 10.17 2.07 -6.24
N GLN A 241 10.83 0.95 -5.96
CA GLN A 241 11.00 -0.12 -6.96
C GLN A 241 9.69 -0.94 -7.08
N PHE A 242 9.12 -1.30 -5.93
CA PHE A 242 7.84 -1.97 -5.79
C PHE A 242 6.92 -1.10 -4.93
N GLY A 243 5.79 -0.66 -5.49
CA GLY A 243 4.87 0.23 -4.78
C GLY A 243 5.42 1.64 -4.70
N GLY A 244 5.14 2.49 -5.70
CA GLY A 244 5.63 3.87 -5.69
C GLY A 244 5.12 4.66 -4.48
N GLY A 245 3.85 4.49 -4.11
CA GLY A 245 3.29 5.01 -2.88
C GLY A 245 3.38 4.02 -1.72
N LEU A 246 2.84 2.81 -1.93
CA LEU A 246 2.62 1.84 -0.87
C LEU A 246 3.05 0.43 -1.29
N TYR A 247 3.78 -0.24 -0.40
CA TYR A 247 4.09 -1.67 -0.51
C TYR A 247 3.42 -2.43 0.62
N ILE A 248 2.75 -3.54 0.29
CA ILE A 248 2.04 -4.38 1.26
C ILE A 248 2.52 -5.82 1.08
N GLU A 249 3.07 -6.39 2.15
CA GLU A 249 3.43 -7.79 2.22
C GLU A 249 2.77 -8.44 3.43
N ILE A 250 2.06 -9.54 3.18
CA ILE A 250 1.28 -10.23 4.21
C ILE A 250 1.59 -11.71 4.17
N HIS A 251 1.71 -12.31 5.35
CA HIS A 251 1.97 -13.74 5.55
C HIS A 251 1.06 -14.30 6.65
N GLN A 252 0.81 -15.61 6.60
CA GLN A 252 0.15 -16.41 7.63
C GLN A 252 -1.10 -15.74 8.26
N TYR A 253 -2.22 -15.61 7.55
CA TYR A 253 -3.48 -15.03 8.10
C TYR A 253 -3.48 -13.54 8.48
N GLY A 254 -2.41 -12.79 8.22
CA GLY A 254 -2.38 -11.34 8.45
C GLY A 254 -3.44 -10.57 7.63
N GLN A 255 -3.77 -9.36 8.08
CA GLN A 255 -4.80 -8.53 7.46
C GLN A 255 -4.35 -7.09 7.25
N VAL A 256 -4.71 -6.53 6.10
CA VAL A 256 -4.56 -5.09 5.83
C VAL A 256 -5.89 -4.52 5.36
N ILE A 257 -6.34 -3.49 6.06
CA ILE A 257 -7.61 -2.82 5.80
C ILE A 257 -7.33 -1.35 5.50
N ILE A 258 -7.86 -0.87 4.38
CA ILE A 258 -7.90 0.54 4.02
C ILE A 258 -9.37 0.92 3.86
N SER A 259 -9.90 1.74 4.76
CA SER A 259 -11.33 1.83 5.03
C SER A 259 -11.88 3.26 5.01
N ASN A 260 -11.43 4.13 4.10
CA ASN A 260 -12.05 5.46 3.93
C ASN A 260 -11.67 6.11 2.58
N ARG A 261 -10.62 6.92 2.55
CA ARG A 261 -10.13 7.58 1.34
C ARG A 261 -8.64 7.33 1.19
N CYS A 262 -8.24 6.75 0.08
CA CYS A 262 -6.83 6.53 -0.24
C CYS A 262 -6.53 7.05 -1.66
N THR A 263 -5.55 7.94 -1.77
CA THR A 263 -5.20 8.60 -3.04
C THR A 263 -3.72 8.48 -3.35
N PHE A 264 -3.43 8.18 -4.61
CA PHE A 264 -2.09 8.10 -5.17
C PHE A 264 -2.02 9.02 -6.37
N THR A 265 -1.11 9.99 -6.35
CA THR A 265 -0.94 10.95 -7.44
C THR A 265 0.52 10.99 -7.87
N ARG A 266 0.78 10.70 -9.15
CA ARG A 266 2.14 10.68 -9.74
C ARG A 266 3.13 9.79 -8.97
N CYS A 267 2.64 8.72 -8.35
CA CYS A 267 3.50 7.71 -7.75
C CYS A 267 4.15 6.85 -8.85
N ILE A 268 5.43 6.52 -8.69
CA ILE A 268 6.22 5.84 -9.71
C ILE A 268 6.89 4.60 -9.11
N ALA A 269 6.73 3.46 -9.78
CA ALA A 269 7.47 2.24 -9.52
C ALA A 269 8.51 1.98 -10.60
N GLU A 270 9.78 1.82 -10.21
CA GLU A 270 10.87 1.43 -11.11
C GLU A 270 10.77 -0.04 -11.54
N GLN A 271 9.91 -0.84 -10.91
CA GLN A 271 9.54 -2.17 -11.37
C GLN A 271 8.03 -2.39 -11.39
N ASN A 272 7.33 -2.53 -10.26
CA ASN A 272 5.92 -2.94 -10.29
C ASN A 272 5.06 -2.14 -9.32
N GLY A 273 3.80 -1.88 -9.70
CA GLY A 273 2.81 -1.24 -8.84
C GLY A 273 3.09 0.25 -8.63
N GLY A 274 2.80 1.09 -9.63
CA GLY A 274 3.14 2.51 -9.56
C GLY A 274 2.55 3.23 -8.35
N GLY A 275 1.31 2.92 -7.97
CA GLY A 275 0.72 3.32 -6.70
C GLY A 275 0.98 2.28 -5.60
N ILE A 276 0.40 1.09 -5.75
CA ILE A 276 0.46 0.00 -4.76
C ILE A 276 1.11 -1.26 -5.35
N PHE A 277 1.96 -1.91 -4.56
CA PHE A 277 2.35 -3.30 -4.77
C PHE A 277 1.86 -4.17 -3.62
N ILE A 278 1.20 -5.28 -3.92
CA ILE A 278 0.66 -6.23 -2.94
C ILE A 278 1.25 -7.62 -3.18
N ASP A 279 1.86 -8.19 -2.15
CA ASP A 279 2.32 -9.58 -2.10
C ASP A 279 1.57 -10.36 -1.01
N SER A 280 0.80 -11.37 -1.41
CA SER A 280 -0.04 -12.18 -0.52
C SER A 280 0.15 -13.66 -0.84
N GLN A 281 1.06 -14.33 -0.11
CA GLN A 281 1.60 -15.64 -0.54
C GLN A 281 1.05 -16.87 0.20
N GLN A 282 0.14 -16.70 1.18
CA GLN A 282 -0.22 -17.77 2.12
C GLN A 282 -1.70 -17.77 2.50
N GLN A 283 -2.13 -18.85 3.17
CA GLN A 283 -3.53 -19.07 3.53
C GLN A 283 -4.08 -18.03 4.50
N GLY A 284 -5.34 -17.66 4.29
CA GLY A 284 -6.12 -16.83 5.20
C GLY A 284 -5.80 -15.34 5.18
N ILE A 285 -4.96 -14.88 4.24
CA ILE A 285 -4.64 -13.46 4.07
C ILE A 285 -5.86 -12.70 3.54
N LEU A 286 -6.11 -11.53 4.12
CA LEU A 286 -7.15 -10.61 3.67
C LEU A 286 -6.57 -9.20 3.43
N VAL A 287 -6.65 -8.72 2.19
CA VAL A 287 -6.48 -7.29 1.85
C VAL A 287 -7.81 -6.72 1.42
N ARG A 288 -8.33 -5.77 2.20
CA ARG A 288 -9.57 -5.07 1.87
C ARG A 288 -9.28 -3.58 1.71
N ILE A 289 -9.41 -3.11 0.48
CA ILE A 289 -9.35 -1.68 0.16
C ILE A 289 -10.76 -1.27 -0.23
N SER A 290 -11.35 -0.39 0.58
CA SER A 290 -12.74 0.04 0.45
C SER A 290 -12.88 1.55 0.63
N GLY A 291 -14.05 2.08 0.21
CA GLY A 291 -14.34 3.50 0.28
C GLY A 291 -14.02 4.21 -1.03
N TYR A 292 -13.31 5.34 -0.99
CA TYR A 292 -12.83 6.06 -2.17
C TYR A 292 -11.34 5.75 -2.40
N LEU A 293 -11.04 5.05 -3.49
CA LEU A 293 -9.69 4.72 -3.90
C LEU A 293 -9.38 5.39 -5.23
N SER A 294 -8.32 6.19 -5.31
CA SER A 294 -7.98 6.92 -6.53
C SER A 294 -6.50 6.83 -6.86
N PHE A 295 -6.20 6.43 -8.09
CA PHE A 295 -4.88 6.46 -8.70
C PHE A 295 -4.92 7.44 -9.87
N GLU A 296 -4.10 8.49 -9.81
CA GLU A 296 -3.98 9.47 -10.87
C GLU A 296 -2.52 9.59 -11.32
N LEU A 297 -2.28 9.39 -12.62
CA LEU A 297 -0.95 9.52 -13.23
C LEU A 297 0.12 8.59 -12.61
N CYS A 298 -0.28 7.46 -12.03
CA CYS A 298 0.64 6.47 -11.49
C CYS A 298 1.32 5.66 -12.62
N GLN A 299 2.61 5.37 -12.46
CA GLN A 299 3.42 4.75 -13.52
C GLN A 299 4.26 3.59 -12.99
N SER A 300 4.41 2.54 -13.81
CA SER A 300 5.25 1.38 -13.54
C SER A 300 6.11 1.03 -14.76
N GLN A 301 7.43 0.87 -14.57
CA GLN A 301 8.35 0.38 -15.62
C GLN A 301 8.21 -1.14 -15.90
N GLY A 302 7.41 -1.83 -15.10
CA GLY A 302 7.04 -3.22 -15.28
C GLY A 302 5.52 -3.31 -15.36
N TYR A 303 4.92 -3.99 -14.39
CA TYR A 303 3.49 -4.33 -14.39
C TYR A 303 2.70 -3.41 -13.45
N GLY A 304 1.41 -3.19 -13.77
CA GLY A 304 0.47 -2.53 -12.86
C GLY A 304 0.78 -1.04 -12.64
N GLY A 305 0.36 -0.17 -13.54
CA GLY A 305 0.64 1.26 -13.42
C GLY A 305 0.04 1.90 -12.17
N GLY A 306 -1.17 1.51 -11.79
CA GLY A 306 -1.77 1.87 -10.50
C GLY A 306 -1.46 0.82 -9.43
N LEU A 307 -1.79 -0.44 -9.69
CA LEU A 307 -1.67 -1.52 -8.71
C LEU A 307 -1.10 -2.79 -9.34
N TYR A 308 -0.16 -3.41 -8.62
CA TYR A 308 0.30 -4.77 -8.86
C TYR A 308 -0.12 -5.67 -7.70
N ALA A 309 -0.67 -6.85 -8.00
CA ALA A 309 -1.07 -7.83 -7.00
C ALA A 309 -0.60 -9.25 -7.32
N TYR A 310 0.08 -9.88 -6.36
CA TYR A 310 0.36 -11.31 -6.37
C TYR A 310 -0.48 -12.02 -5.29
N ASN A 311 -1.38 -12.89 -5.74
CA ASN A 311 -2.40 -13.54 -4.91
C ASN A 311 -2.20 -15.05 -4.93
N ASN A 312 -1.72 -15.64 -3.84
CA ASN A 312 -1.48 -17.07 -3.76
C ASN A 312 -2.24 -17.75 -2.60
N ASN A 313 -2.42 -19.08 -2.70
CA ASN A 313 -2.77 -19.98 -1.60
C ASN A 313 -4.00 -19.57 -0.75
N GLY A 314 -5.09 -19.17 -1.39
CA GLY A 314 -6.36 -18.80 -0.72
C GLY A 314 -6.43 -17.36 -0.23
N SER A 315 -5.44 -16.52 -0.53
CA SER A 315 -5.47 -15.09 -0.21
C SER A 315 -6.60 -14.36 -0.94
N ILE A 316 -7.18 -13.36 -0.29
CA ILE A 316 -8.29 -12.54 -0.83
C ILE A 316 -7.86 -11.09 -0.92
N ILE A 317 -7.87 -10.54 -2.13
CA ILE A 317 -7.80 -9.10 -2.38
C ILE A 317 -9.15 -8.61 -2.86
N SER A 318 -9.68 -7.60 -2.16
CA SER A 318 -10.95 -6.98 -2.49
C SER A 318 -10.78 -5.46 -2.63
N LEU A 319 -11.06 -4.96 -3.84
CA LEU A 319 -11.15 -3.54 -4.18
C LEU A 319 -12.62 -3.21 -4.37
N THR A 320 -13.22 -2.53 -3.40
CA THR A 320 -14.67 -2.25 -3.37
C THR A 320 -14.95 -0.79 -3.09
N GLY A 321 -16.15 -0.32 -3.42
CA GLY A 321 -16.48 1.09 -3.35
C GLY A 321 -15.95 1.86 -4.55
N TYR A 322 -15.89 3.19 -4.45
CA TYR A 322 -15.58 4.07 -5.57
C TYR A 322 -14.08 4.03 -5.92
N CYS A 323 -13.70 3.09 -6.80
CA CYS A 323 -12.32 2.90 -7.24
C CYS A 323 -12.08 3.60 -8.59
N ILE A 324 -11.06 4.46 -8.69
CA ILE A 324 -10.74 5.21 -9.91
C ILE A 324 -9.27 5.01 -10.26
N PHE A 325 -9.01 4.56 -11.48
CA PHE A 325 -7.69 4.51 -12.10
C PHE A 325 -7.71 5.45 -13.28
N LYS A 326 -6.98 6.56 -13.19
CA LYS A 326 -7.01 7.63 -14.18
C LYS A 326 -5.61 7.91 -14.69
N ASP A 327 -5.44 7.84 -16.01
CA ASP A 327 -4.17 8.12 -16.68
C ASP A 327 -2.98 7.30 -16.11
N CYS A 328 -3.26 6.09 -15.63
CA CYS A 328 -2.22 5.16 -15.14
C CYS A 328 -1.52 4.45 -16.31
N SER A 329 -0.22 4.17 -16.17
CA SER A 329 0.54 3.52 -17.24
C SER A 329 1.53 2.44 -16.78
N SER A 330 1.66 1.38 -17.56
CA SER A 330 2.69 0.33 -17.40
C SER A 330 3.52 0.14 -18.67
N GLU A 331 4.82 -0.13 -18.54
CA GLU A 331 5.67 -0.50 -19.69
C GLU A 331 5.54 -2.00 -20.06
N GLN A 332 5.01 -2.82 -19.15
CA GLN A 332 4.56 -4.19 -19.42
C GLN A 332 3.03 -4.21 -19.36
N SER A 333 2.40 -5.21 -18.72
CA SER A 333 0.94 -5.37 -18.75
C SER A 333 0.22 -4.67 -17.59
N GLY A 334 -1.06 -4.35 -17.81
CA GLY A 334 -1.94 -3.82 -16.76
C GLY A 334 -1.70 -2.34 -16.48
N GLY A 335 -2.13 -1.45 -17.38
CA GLY A 335 -1.89 -0.01 -17.22
C GLY A 335 -2.50 0.56 -15.94
N GLY A 336 -3.68 0.09 -15.54
CA GLY A 336 -4.26 0.32 -14.22
C GLY A 336 -3.85 -0.77 -13.23
N ILE A 337 -4.26 -2.02 -13.49
CA ILE A 337 -4.02 -3.17 -12.60
C ILE A 337 -3.34 -4.30 -13.35
N TYR A 338 -2.32 -4.89 -12.73
CA TYR A 338 -1.86 -6.23 -13.06
C TYR A 338 -2.07 -7.16 -11.86
N SER A 339 -2.57 -8.37 -12.10
CA SER A 339 -2.63 -9.39 -11.05
C SER A 339 -2.30 -10.80 -11.54
N ASN A 340 -1.49 -11.51 -10.77
CA ASN A 340 -1.25 -12.94 -10.92
C ASN A 340 -1.88 -13.67 -9.73
N ILE A 341 -2.83 -14.56 -10.03
CA ILE A 341 -3.68 -15.22 -9.07
C ILE A 341 -3.47 -16.73 -9.20
N SER A 342 -2.95 -17.33 -8.14
CA SER A 342 -2.67 -18.76 -8.02
C SER A 342 -3.39 -19.29 -6.79
N ASP A 343 -4.56 -19.89 -6.94
CA ASP A 343 -5.38 -20.37 -5.81
C ASP A 343 -5.88 -19.22 -4.90
N GLY A 344 -5.80 -17.96 -5.33
CA GLY A 344 -6.32 -16.79 -4.61
C GLY A 344 -7.63 -16.23 -5.18
N SER A 345 -8.12 -15.14 -4.59
CA SER A 345 -9.31 -14.41 -5.04
C SER A 345 -9.02 -12.93 -5.26
N LEU A 346 -9.41 -12.42 -6.42
CA LEU A 346 -9.41 -10.99 -6.72
C LEU A 346 -10.84 -10.53 -7.01
N ASN A 347 -11.33 -9.59 -6.21
CA ASN A 347 -12.64 -8.99 -6.36
C ASN A 347 -12.51 -7.49 -6.63
N ILE A 348 -13.09 -7.01 -7.72
CA ILE A 348 -13.14 -5.60 -8.12
C ILE A 348 -14.61 -5.24 -8.36
N GLU A 349 -15.10 -4.24 -7.64
CA GLU A 349 -16.48 -3.78 -7.75
C GLU A 349 -16.50 -2.25 -7.80
N ASP A 350 -17.42 -1.69 -8.59
CA ASP A 350 -17.65 -0.24 -8.71
C ASP A 350 -16.41 0.56 -9.15
N ALA A 351 -15.59 -0.01 -10.04
CA ALA A 351 -14.35 0.60 -10.49
C ALA A 351 -14.48 1.35 -11.83
N THR A 352 -13.75 2.44 -11.99
CA THR A 352 -13.60 3.18 -13.25
C THR A 352 -12.14 3.23 -13.67
N PHE A 353 -11.85 2.77 -14.88
CA PHE A 353 -10.55 2.88 -15.54
C PHE A 353 -10.66 3.89 -16.67
N ASP A 354 -9.96 5.01 -16.58
CA ASP A 354 -10.04 6.12 -17.52
C ASP A 354 -8.66 6.45 -18.07
N ARG A 355 -8.46 6.25 -19.38
CA ARG A 355 -7.20 6.47 -20.11
C ARG A 355 -6.00 5.71 -19.54
N CYS A 356 -6.23 4.55 -18.92
CA CYS A 356 -5.13 3.67 -18.53
C CYS A 356 -4.47 3.03 -19.76
N ILE A 357 -3.15 2.97 -19.78
CA ILE A 357 -2.39 2.47 -20.93
C ILE A 357 -1.30 1.47 -20.55
N CYS A 358 -1.04 0.53 -21.45
CA CYS A 358 0.14 -0.32 -21.38
C CYS A 358 0.91 -0.28 -22.71
N THR A 359 2.22 -0.52 -22.71
CA THR A 359 3.02 -0.50 -23.95
C THR A 359 3.38 -1.93 -24.37
N GLN A 360 3.35 -2.24 -25.67
CA GLN A 360 3.81 -3.54 -26.16
C GLN A 360 5.22 -3.87 -25.65
N PRO A 361 5.47 -5.11 -25.21
CA PRO A 361 4.64 -6.31 -25.39
C PRO A 361 3.52 -6.51 -24.34
N GLY A 362 3.25 -5.52 -23.49
CA GLY A 362 2.20 -5.58 -22.49
C GLY A 362 0.77 -5.70 -23.06
N ASN A 363 -0.10 -6.35 -22.29
CA ASN A 363 -1.52 -6.50 -22.56
C ASN A 363 -2.36 -5.79 -21.49
N GLY A 364 -3.65 -5.55 -21.76
CA GLY A 364 -4.56 -5.04 -20.74
C GLY A 364 -4.28 -3.59 -20.37
N GLY A 365 -4.66 -2.63 -21.22
CA GLY A 365 -4.44 -1.20 -20.95
C GLY A 365 -5.09 -0.74 -19.64
N GLY A 366 -6.25 -1.30 -19.29
CA GLY A 366 -6.87 -1.13 -17.97
C GLY A 366 -6.38 -2.20 -16.98
N ILE A 367 -6.71 -3.47 -17.24
CA ILE A 367 -6.43 -4.59 -16.35
C ILE A 367 -5.78 -5.74 -17.14
N ALA A 368 -4.76 -6.36 -16.56
CA ALA A 368 -4.20 -7.62 -17.03
C ALA A 368 -4.20 -8.67 -15.91
N LEU A 369 -4.78 -9.85 -16.17
CA LEU A 369 -4.94 -10.92 -15.18
C LEU A 369 -4.33 -12.24 -15.66
N ILE A 370 -3.68 -12.95 -14.74
CA ILE A 370 -3.32 -14.36 -14.88
C ILE A 370 -4.08 -15.14 -13.82
N GLN A 371 -4.99 -16.03 -14.25
CA GLN A 371 -5.85 -16.82 -13.39
C GLN A 371 -5.44 -18.30 -13.41
N GLY A 372 -4.97 -18.82 -12.28
CA GLY A 372 -4.68 -20.24 -12.07
C GLY A 372 -5.93 -21.10 -11.90
N ILE A 373 -5.77 -22.42 -11.91
CA ILE A 373 -6.85 -23.42 -11.97
C ILE A 373 -7.87 -23.38 -10.82
N SER A 374 -7.47 -22.90 -9.64
CA SER A 374 -8.31 -22.80 -8.44
C SER A 374 -8.63 -21.35 -8.06
N SER A 375 -8.32 -20.40 -8.94
CA SER A 375 -8.35 -18.98 -8.62
C SER A 375 -9.71 -18.35 -8.93
N ILE A 376 -10.11 -17.36 -8.14
CA ILE A 376 -11.38 -16.66 -8.27
C ILE A 376 -11.14 -15.24 -8.80
N VAL A 377 -11.86 -14.87 -9.87
CA VAL A 377 -11.90 -13.50 -10.40
C VAL A 377 -13.34 -13.02 -10.44
N SER A 378 -13.60 -11.89 -9.79
CA SER A 378 -14.87 -11.16 -9.90
C SER A 378 -14.61 -9.70 -10.26
N ILE A 379 -15.16 -9.22 -11.38
CA ILE A 379 -15.13 -7.82 -11.80
C ILE A 379 -16.55 -7.40 -12.11
N THR A 380 -17.14 -6.53 -11.30
CA THR A 380 -18.55 -6.15 -11.42
C THR A 380 -18.75 -4.64 -11.46
N ASN A 381 -19.83 -4.22 -12.13
CA ASN A 381 -20.27 -2.82 -12.21
C ASN A 381 -19.15 -1.82 -12.52
N SER A 382 -18.22 -2.21 -13.40
CA SER A 382 -16.99 -1.46 -13.66
C SER A 382 -16.97 -0.88 -15.07
N SER A 383 -16.37 0.31 -15.20
CA SER A 383 -16.33 1.09 -16.45
C SER A 383 -14.90 1.25 -16.97
N PHE A 384 -14.74 1.14 -18.29
CA PHE A 384 -13.47 1.29 -18.98
C PHE A 384 -13.62 2.34 -20.09
N ILE A 385 -12.86 3.42 -19.97
CA ILE A 385 -12.98 4.62 -20.79
C ILE A 385 -11.62 4.89 -21.40
N ASN A 386 -11.52 4.81 -22.73
CA ASN A 386 -10.30 5.12 -23.48
C ASN A 386 -9.04 4.37 -23.00
N CYS A 387 -9.18 3.17 -22.41
CA CYS A 387 -8.04 2.32 -22.08
C CYS A 387 -7.39 1.74 -23.34
N ARG A 388 -6.05 1.70 -23.39
CA ARG A 388 -5.34 1.30 -24.61
C ARG A 388 -4.10 0.48 -24.38
N THR A 389 -3.81 -0.41 -25.32
CA THR A 389 -2.44 -0.91 -25.53
C THR A 389 -1.76 -0.06 -26.60
N ILE A 390 -0.52 0.36 -26.36
CA ILE A 390 0.26 1.25 -27.22
C ILE A 390 1.30 0.44 -27.99
N SER A 391 1.41 0.72 -29.30
CA SER A 391 2.36 0.01 -30.15
C SER A 391 3.81 0.37 -29.82
N ASN A 392 4.68 -0.64 -29.82
CA ASN A 392 6.12 -0.49 -29.65
C ASN A 392 6.85 -1.00 -30.90
N SER A 393 7.47 -0.09 -31.65
CA SER A 393 8.19 -0.45 -32.88
C SER A 393 9.36 -1.41 -32.66
N SER A 394 9.91 -1.45 -31.45
CA SER A 394 11.05 -2.31 -31.11
C SER A 394 10.65 -3.74 -30.75
N ASN A 395 9.40 -3.95 -30.33
CA ASN A 395 8.85 -5.27 -30.02
C ASN A 395 7.34 -5.26 -30.23
N GLN A 396 6.92 -5.70 -31.41
CA GLN A 396 5.52 -5.65 -31.85
C GLN A 396 4.69 -6.86 -31.42
N ARG A 397 5.24 -7.73 -30.56
CA ARG A 397 4.54 -8.90 -30.04
C ARG A 397 3.45 -8.47 -29.06
N TYR A 398 2.30 -9.17 -29.06
CA TYR A 398 1.18 -8.98 -28.15
C TYR A 398 0.53 -7.58 -28.25
N GLY A 399 0.01 -7.01 -27.16
CA GLY A 399 -0.76 -5.77 -27.20
C GLY A 399 -2.27 -5.99 -27.25
N TRP A 400 -2.75 -7.10 -26.70
CA TRP A 400 -4.14 -7.50 -26.68
C TRP A 400 -4.90 -6.91 -25.49
N GLY A 401 -6.23 -6.81 -25.61
CA GLY A 401 -7.08 -6.39 -24.50
C GLY A 401 -6.89 -4.89 -24.20
N GLY A 402 -7.49 -4.02 -25.01
CA GLY A 402 -7.33 -2.57 -24.83
C GLY A 402 -7.76 -2.11 -23.43
N ALA A 403 -8.87 -2.66 -22.92
CA ALA A 403 -9.26 -2.51 -21.54
C ALA A 403 -8.81 -3.69 -20.67
N ILE A 404 -9.24 -4.91 -20.98
CA ILE A 404 -8.99 -6.11 -20.15
C ILE A 404 -8.28 -7.16 -20.97
N PHE A 405 -7.19 -7.69 -20.42
CA PHE A 405 -6.60 -8.96 -20.84
C PHE A 405 -6.70 -9.96 -19.69
N ILE A 406 -7.10 -11.19 -19.99
CA ILE A 406 -7.06 -12.28 -19.02
C ILE A 406 -6.54 -13.56 -19.65
N GLN A 407 -5.56 -14.17 -19.00
CA GLN A 407 -5.16 -15.54 -19.25
C GLN A 407 -5.75 -16.44 -18.18
N THR A 408 -6.62 -17.39 -18.55
CA THR A 408 -7.22 -18.34 -17.60
C THR A 408 -6.73 -19.76 -17.84
N SER A 409 -6.38 -20.44 -16.75
CA SER A 409 -6.01 -21.85 -16.72
C SER A 409 -7.19 -22.76 -16.36
N ILE A 410 -8.37 -22.19 -16.06
CA ILE A 410 -9.57 -22.96 -15.72
C ILE A 410 -10.09 -23.67 -16.97
N ALA A 411 -10.38 -24.96 -16.86
CA ALA A 411 -10.99 -25.73 -17.94
C ALA A 411 -12.48 -25.36 -18.10
N ALA A 412 -12.99 -25.38 -19.33
CA ALA A 412 -14.33 -24.90 -19.66
C ALA A 412 -15.44 -25.61 -18.87
N GLU A 413 -15.30 -26.91 -18.60
CA GLU A 413 -16.23 -27.70 -17.80
C GLU A 413 -16.30 -27.29 -16.32
N ASN A 414 -15.28 -26.57 -15.83
CA ASN A 414 -15.18 -26.10 -14.45
C ASN A 414 -15.46 -24.59 -14.33
N LEU A 415 -15.51 -23.85 -15.45
CA LEU A 415 -15.72 -22.41 -15.45
C LEU A 415 -17.18 -22.07 -15.08
N ASN A 416 -17.37 -21.35 -13.98
CA ASN A 416 -18.70 -21.00 -13.48
C ASN A 416 -18.66 -19.72 -12.60
N GLU A 417 -19.83 -19.29 -12.12
CA GLU A 417 -19.98 -18.02 -11.38
C GLU A 417 -19.14 -17.92 -10.10
N THR A 418 -18.70 -19.04 -9.50
CA THR A 418 -17.90 -19.01 -8.27
C THR A 418 -16.42 -18.75 -8.51
N ASN A 419 -15.93 -18.89 -9.75
CA ASN A 419 -14.52 -18.72 -10.08
C ASN A 419 -14.26 -17.68 -11.17
N PHE A 420 -15.24 -17.38 -12.03
CA PHE A 420 -15.10 -16.37 -13.07
C PHE A 420 -16.39 -15.59 -13.22
N LEU A 421 -16.33 -14.29 -12.90
CA LEU A 421 -17.47 -13.39 -13.01
C LEU A 421 -17.02 -12.01 -13.52
N MET A 422 -17.58 -11.57 -14.64
CA MET A 422 -17.34 -10.26 -15.24
C MET A 422 -18.68 -9.63 -15.62
N ARG A 423 -19.38 -8.97 -14.69
CA ARG A 423 -20.77 -8.54 -14.91
C ARG A 423 -20.93 -7.03 -14.93
N ASP A 424 -21.90 -6.60 -15.73
CA ASP A 424 -22.38 -5.22 -15.80
C ASP A 424 -21.28 -4.24 -16.17
N LEU A 425 -20.39 -4.66 -17.07
CA LEU A 425 -19.26 -3.88 -17.53
C LEU A 425 -19.71 -2.82 -18.55
N ILE A 426 -19.01 -1.68 -18.56
CA ILE A 426 -19.21 -0.59 -19.53
C ILE A 426 -17.89 -0.33 -20.23
N PHE A 427 -17.89 -0.25 -21.57
CA PHE A 427 -16.71 0.08 -22.37
C PHE A 427 -16.99 1.30 -23.25
N THR A 428 -16.04 2.22 -23.35
CA THR A 428 -16.14 3.40 -24.22
C THR A 428 -14.77 3.78 -24.77
N GLY A 429 -14.59 3.69 -26.10
CA GLY A 429 -13.37 4.20 -26.76
C GLY A 429 -12.07 3.42 -26.46
N CYS A 430 -12.16 2.21 -25.91
CA CYS A 430 -11.02 1.34 -25.67
C CYS A 430 -10.45 0.80 -26.99
N SER A 431 -9.13 0.59 -27.06
CA SER A 431 -8.48 0.12 -28.28
C SER A 431 -7.25 -0.72 -27.99
N ALA A 432 -7.12 -1.85 -28.68
CA ALA A 432 -5.92 -2.68 -28.65
C ALA A 432 -5.06 -2.44 -29.91
N VAL A 433 -3.77 -2.74 -29.82
CA VAL A 433 -2.89 -2.82 -31.00
C VAL A 433 -3.49 -3.84 -31.98
N ASN A 434 -3.45 -3.49 -33.27
CA ASN A 434 -4.04 -4.28 -34.36
C ASN A 434 -5.56 -4.53 -34.21
N SER A 435 -6.25 -3.80 -33.33
CA SER A 435 -7.68 -3.99 -33.01
C SER A 435 -8.03 -5.39 -32.50
N ILE A 436 -7.10 -6.05 -31.79
CA ILE A 436 -7.29 -7.40 -31.27
C ILE A 436 -7.82 -7.35 -29.83
N GLY A 437 -9.13 -7.51 -29.66
CA GLY A 437 -9.79 -7.45 -28.36
C GLY A 437 -9.76 -6.03 -27.79
N ASN A 438 -10.35 -5.06 -28.49
CA ASN A 438 -10.36 -3.66 -28.08
C ASN A 438 -10.87 -3.45 -26.66
N ASN A 439 -11.87 -4.24 -26.24
CA ASN A 439 -12.38 -4.23 -24.88
C ASN A 439 -11.76 -5.37 -24.08
N ILE A 440 -11.99 -6.62 -24.49
CA ILE A 440 -11.55 -7.80 -23.74
C ILE A 440 -10.82 -8.77 -24.67
N HIS A 441 -9.72 -9.33 -24.18
CA HIS A 441 -9.07 -10.49 -24.77
C HIS A 441 -8.91 -11.61 -23.73
N ILE A 442 -9.40 -12.80 -24.05
CA ILE A 442 -9.35 -13.99 -23.18
C ILE A 442 -8.45 -15.07 -23.80
N GLN A 443 -7.35 -15.38 -23.13
CA GLN A 443 -6.45 -16.47 -23.50
C GLN A 443 -6.73 -17.69 -22.64
N SER A 444 -6.96 -18.85 -23.26
CA SER A 444 -7.30 -20.08 -22.52
C SER A 444 -6.83 -21.35 -23.24
N SER A 445 -6.91 -22.52 -22.61
CA SER A 445 -6.50 -23.79 -23.24
C SER A 445 -7.44 -24.25 -24.37
N ASN A 446 -8.72 -23.87 -24.32
CA ASN A 446 -9.74 -24.14 -25.33
C ASN A 446 -10.78 -23.01 -25.32
N THR A 447 -10.50 -21.99 -26.11
CA THR A 447 -11.24 -20.74 -26.22
C THR A 447 -12.66 -20.96 -26.70
N TYR A 448 -12.86 -21.86 -27.67
CA TYR A 448 -14.20 -22.17 -28.17
C TYR A 448 -15.10 -22.68 -27.05
N ASN A 449 -14.65 -23.66 -26.28
CA ASN A 449 -15.43 -24.20 -25.15
C ASN A 449 -15.55 -23.20 -23.99
N ILE A 450 -14.52 -22.39 -23.74
CA ILE A 450 -14.58 -21.30 -22.74
C ILE A 450 -15.63 -20.25 -23.14
N GLY A 451 -15.68 -19.85 -24.41
CA GLY A 451 -16.70 -18.96 -24.94
C GLY A 451 -18.11 -19.52 -24.77
N ILE A 452 -18.30 -20.82 -25.04
CA ILE A 452 -19.57 -21.52 -24.78
C ILE A 452 -19.92 -21.47 -23.29
N ALA A 453 -18.98 -21.80 -22.39
CA ALA A 453 -19.22 -21.79 -20.95
C ALA A 453 -19.59 -20.39 -20.42
N ILE A 454 -18.91 -19.35 -20.92
CA ILE A 454 -19.21 -17.95 -20.62
C ILE A 454 -20.63 -17.59 -21.06
N ALA A 455 -21.01 -17.94 -22.29
CA ALA A 455 -22.32 -17.63 -22.84
C ALA A 455 -23.45 -18.39 -22.12
N LEU A 456 -23.29 -19.69 -21.90
CA LEU A 456 -24.29 -20.54 -21.24
C LEU A 456 -24.60 -20.10 -19.81
N ASN A 457 -23.56 -19.70 -19.06
CA ASN A 457 -23.69 -19.31 -17.65
C ASN A 457 -23.76 -17.79 -17.45
N SER A 458 -23.80 -16.99 -18.53
CA SER A 458 -23.81 -15.52 -18.45
C SER A 458 -22.71 -14.96 -17.55
N LEU A 459 -21.48 -15.47 -17.71
CA LEU A 459 -20.33 -15.11 -16.86
C LEU A 459 -19.73 -13.76 -17.23
N LEU A 460 -19.94 -13.30 -18.47
CA LEU A 460 -19.51 -11.99 -18.96
C LEU A 460 -20.72 -11.19 -19.47
N THR A 461 -21.06 -10.07 -18.85
CA THR A 461 -22.12 -9.18 -19.34
C THR A 461 -21.63 -7.75 -19.54
N VAL A 462 -22.15 -7.10 -20.57
CA VAL A 462 -21.87 -5.70 -20.91
C VAL A 462 -23.20 -4.95 -20.95
N LYS A 463 -23.27 -3.82 -20.25
CA LYS A 463 -24.51 -3.02 -20.19
C LYS A 463 -24.93 -2.60 -21.60
N ASP A 464 -26.24 -2.55 -21.82
CA ASP A 464 -26.87 -2.17 -23.08
C ASP A 464 -26.45 -3.02 -24.30
N THR A 465 -25.88 -4.22 -24.08
CA THR A 465 -25.42 -5.14 -25.14
C THR A 465 -26.07 -6.54 -25.01
N PRO A 466 -27.40 -6.68 -25.26
CA PRO A 466 -28.13 -7.93 -24.99
C PRO A 466 -27.77 -9.10 -25.94
N ASN A 467 -27.11 -8.82 -27.07
CA ASN A 467 -26.73 -9.77 -28.11
C ASN A 467 -25.20 -10.02 -28.16
N LEU A 468 -24.50 -9.80 -27.06
CA LEU A 468 -23.04 -9.92 -26.94
C LEU A 468 -22.49 -11.22 -27.56
N TYR A 469 -23.14 -12.36 -27.29
CA TYR A 469 -22.64 -13.69 -27.70
C TYR A 469 -23.01 -14.10 -29.13
N THR A 470 -23.85 -13.33 -29.82
CA THR A 470 -24.42 -13.73 -31.11
C THR A 470 -24.15 -12.74 -32.24
N SER A 471 -23.85 -11.48 -31.92
CA SER A 471 -23.58 -10.47 -32.93
C SER A 471 -22.13 -10.50 -33.42
N PRO A 472 -21.88 -10.60 -34.74
CA PRO A 472 -20.52 -10.55 -35.29
C PRO A 472 -19.90 -9.14 -35.18
N GLU A 473 -20.70 -8.10 -34.90
CA GLU A 473 -20.24 -6.72 -34.75
C GLU A 473 -19.21 -6.55 -33.63
N TYR A 474 -19.22 -7.45 -32.65
CA TYR A 474 -18.38 -7.38 -31.47
C TYR A 474 -17.10 -8.22 -31.55
N SER A 475 -16.86 -8.88 -32.68
CA SER A 475 -15.74 -9.81 -32.91
C SER A 475 -14.37 -9.21 -32.61
N ASN A 476 -14.10 -7.96 -32.99
CA ASN A 476 -12.83 -7.28 -32.69
C ASN A 476 -12.77 -6.69 -31.27
N TYR A 477 -13.91 -6.58 -30.58
CA TYR A 477 -13.99 -6.00 -29.24
C TYR A 477 -13.80 -7.04 -28.14
N TYR A 478 -14.34 -8.24 -28.35
CA TYR A 478 -14.24 -9.36 -27.41
C TYR A 478 -13.69 -10.55 -28.15
N MET A 479 -12.43 -10.86 -27.89
CA MET A 479 -11.70 -11.93 -28.56
C MET A 479 -11.24 -13.00 -27.57
N GLY A 480 -10.97 -14.18 -28.10
CA GLY A 480 -10.15 -15.14 -27.38
C GLY A 480 -9.22 -15.92 -28.29
N ILE A 481 -8.23 -16.55 -27.68
CA ILE A 481 -7.20 -17.32 -28.38
C ILE A 481 -6.79 -18.55 -27.58
N ASP A 482 -6.69 -19.68 -28.27
CA ASP A 482 -6.13 -20.89 -27.67
C ASP A 482 -4.65 -20.67 -27.35
N GLN A 483 -4.27 -20.98 -26.12
CA GLN A 483 -2.90 -20.90 -25.62
C GLN A 483 -1.89 -21.62 -26.53
N SER A 484 -2.28 -22.76 -27.11
CA SER A 484 -1.44 -23.54 -28.02
C SER A 484 -1.24 -22.90 -29.39
N LYS A 485 -2.12 -21.96 -29.78
CA LYS A 485 -2.04 -21.18 -31.01
C LYS A 485 -1.25 -19.88 -30.84
N VAL A 486 -0.81 -19.55 -29.62
CA VAL A 486 0.08 -18.42 -29.36
C VAL A 486 1.51 -18.81 -29.75
N ILE A 487 1.88 -18.61 -31.02
CA ILE A 487 3.21 -18.98 -31.52
C ILE A 487 4.23 -17.87 -31.20
N ASP A 488 3.95 -16.63 -31.61
CA ASP A 488 4.87 -15.49 -31.46
C ASP A 488 4.24 -14.20 -30.91
N GLY A 489 2.92 -14.19 -30.69
CA GLY A 489 2.15 -13.04 -30.20
C GLY A 489 1.72 -12.05 -31.29
N ASN A 490 2.00 -12.29 -32.57
CA ASN A 490 1.67 -11.38 -33.68
C ASN A 490 0.45 -11.81 -34.51
N GLU A 491 0.04 -13.08 -34.41
CA GLU A 491 -1.01 -13.63 -35.27
C GLU A 491 -2.41 -13.40 -34.67
N PRO A 492 -3.34 -12.79 -35.42
CA PRO A 492 -4.72 -12.65 -34.97
C PRO A 492 -5.43 -13.99 -35.15
N TYR A 493 -5.86 -14.62 -34.06
CA TYR A 493 -6.78 -15.76 -34.13
C TYR A 493 -8.06 -15.43 -33.37
N SER A 494 -9.17 -15.75 -34.02
CA SER A 494 -10.49 -15.94 -33.40
C SER A 494 -10.97 -17.32 -33.84
N ASP A 495 -11.40 -18.14 -32.88
CA ASP A 495 -12.44 -19.16 -33.11
C ASP A 495 -13.66 -18.79 -32.26
#